data_AF-A0A7C9CWB5-F1
#
_entry.id   AF-A0A7C9CWB5-F1
#
_cell.length_a   1.000
_cell.length_b   1.000
_cell.length_c   1.000
_cell.angle_alpha   90.00
_cell.angle_beta   90.00
_cell.angle_gamma   90.00
#
_symmetry.space_group_name_H-M   'P 1'
#
loop_
_entity.id
_entity.type
_entity.pdbx_description
1 polymer ?
#
loop_
_entity_poly.entity_id
_entity_poly.type
_entity_poly.pdbx_seq_one_letter_code
_entity_poly.pdbx_strand_id
1 'polypeptide(L)'
;MSHRKFEHPRHGSLGFLPRKRASRHRGKVKAFPKDDPSKPPKLTAFLGYKAGMTHIVREVEKPGSKLHKKETCEAVTIIETPPMVVVGVVGYLKTPRGLRTLNTVWAQHLSEELRRRFYKNWCKSKKKAFTKYSKKYESDEGKKDIQAQLEKMKKYASVVRVLAHTQIRKMKGLKQK
;
A
#
# COMPACT_ATOMS: atom_id res chain seq x y z
N MET A 1 -29.12 29.29 -32.12
CA MET A 1 -29.46 28.18 -31.20
C MET A 1 -30.23 28.76 -30.03
N SER A 2 -31.43 28.24 -29.72
CA SER A 2 -32.18 28.72 -28.55
C SER A 2 -31.51 28.27 -27.26
N HIS A 3 -31.59 29.10 -26.22
CA HIS A 3 -31.11 28.72 -24.90
C HIS A 3 -31.94 27.55 -24.34
N ARG A 4 -31.40 26.92 -23.30
CA ARG A 4 -32.02 25.79 -22.64
C ARG A 4 -33.24 26.23 -21.82
N LYS A 5 -34.41 25.63 -22.09
CA LYS A 5 -35.72 26.05 -21.53
C LYS A 5 -35.94 25.68 -20.06
N PHE A 6 -35.41 24.55 -19.59
CA PHE A 6 -35.50 24.10 -18.19
C PHE A 6 -34.14 23.58 -17.71
N GLU A 7 -33.74 23.96 -16.50
CA GLU A 7 -32.49 23.53 -15.89
C GLU A 7 -32.53 22.05 -15.49
N HIS A 8 -31.35 21.42 -15.42
CA HIS A 8 -31.16 20.11 -14.80
C HIS A 8 -29.80 20.11 -14.11
N PRO A 9 -29.62 19.30 -13.07
CA PRO A 9 -28.30 19.01 -12.54
C PRO A 9 -27.38 18.43 -13.62
N ARG A 10 -26.08 18.68 -13.48
CA ARG A 10 -25.08 18.11 -14.38
C ARG A 10 -25.04 16.58 -14.25
N HIS A 11 -25.01 15.88 -15.39
CA HIS A 11 -24.77 14.44 -15.40
C HIS A 11 -23.30 14.10 -15.13
N GLY A 12 -23.06 13.62 -13.91
CA GLY A 12 -21.77 13.08 -13.47
C GLY A 12 -20.77 14.12 -12.99
N SER A 13 -19.92 13.69 -12.06
CA SER A 13 -18.89 14.55 -11.47
C SER A 13 -17.67 14.73 -12.38
N LEU A 14 -17.20 15.98 -12.48
CA LEU A 14 -15.97 16.37 -13.18
C LEU A 14 -14.69 15.93 -12.44
N GLY A 15 -14.77 15.67 -11.13
CA GLY A 15 -13.62 15.26 -10.32
C GLY A 15 -13.07 13.86 -10.65
N PHE A 16 -13.85 13.05 -11.38
CA PHE A 16 -13.43 11.73 -11.86
C PHE A 16 -12.99 11.73 -13.33
N LEU A 17 -12.78 12.91 -13.92
CA LEU A 17 -12.10 13.03 -15.21
C LEU A 17 -10.57 12.98 -15.00
N PRO A 18 -9.81 12.34 -15.92
CA PRO A 18 -10.27 11.57 -17.07
C PRO A 18 -10.75 10.15 -16.71
N ARG A 19 -11.86 9.71 -17.32
CA ARG A 19 -12.39 8.34 -17.19
C ARG A 19 -11.62 7.37 -18.10
N LYS A 20 -10.37 7.07 -17.71
CA LYS A 20 -9.47 6.14 -18.43
C LYS A 20 -9.07 4.94 -17.59
N ARG A 21 -8.55 3.90 -18.23
CA ARG A 21 -8.01 2.72 -17.52
C ARG A 21 -6.90 3.14 -16.56
N ALA A 22 -6.95 2.61 -15.34
CA ALA A 22 -5.90 2.85 -14.35
C ALA A 22 -4.55 2.31 -14.84
N SER A 23 -3.47 3.05 -14.58
CA SER A 23 -2.11 2.66 -15.01
C SER A 23 -1.53 1.51 -14.19
N ARG A 24 -2.08 1.23 -13.01
CA ARG A 24 -1.67 0.16 -12.11
C ARG A 24 -2.86 -0.73 -11.83
N HIS A 25 -2.61 -2.03 -11.76
CA HIS A 25 -3.61 -3.02 -11.32
C HIS A 25 -4.03 -2.81 -9.84
N ARG A 26 -3.16 -2.19 -9.04
CA ARG A 26 -3.41 -1.93 -7.62
C ARG A 26 -3.58 -0.43 -7.40
N GLY A 27 -4.51 -0.06 -6.52
CA GLY A 27 -4.66 1.31 -6.06
C GLY A 27 -3.36 1.81 -5.43
N LYS A 28 -2.95 3.04 -5.80
CA LYS A 28 -1.81 3.72 -5.19
C LYS A 28 -2.33 4.76 -4.20
N VAL A 29 -1.93 4.63 -2.94
CA VAL A 29 -2.16 5.67 -1.92
C VAL A 29 -1.36 6.91 -2.31
N LYS A 30 -2.05 8.03 -2.56
CA LYS A 30 -1.41 9.32 -2.91
C LYS A 30 -1.15 10.18 -1.67
N ALA A 31 -2.03 10.10 -0.68
CA ALA A 31 -1.93 10.81 0.59
C ALA A 31 -2.09 9.79 1.72
N PHE A 32 -1.16 9.82 2.68
CA PHE A 32 -1.24 9.06 3.92
C PHE A 32 -1.79 9.98 5.02
N PRO A 33 -2.29 9.44 6.15
CA PRO A 33 -2.61 10.23 7.33
C PRO A 33 -1.43 11.13 7.73
N LYS A 34 -1.73 12.32 8.25
CA LYS A 34 -0.69 13.20 8.80
C LYS A 34 -0.03 12.52 9.99
N ASP A 35 1.28 12.67 10.08
CA ASP A 35 2.05 12.08 11.17
C ASP A 35 1.87 12.90 12.45
N ASP A 36 1.88 12.20 13.59
CA ASP A 36 1.70 12.76 14.92
C ASP A 36 2.79 12.18 15.83
N PRO A 37 3.89 12.94 16.09
CA PRO A 37 5.04 12.45 16.85
C PRO A 37 4.73 12.05 18.29
N SER A 38 3.58 12.47 18.84
CA SER A 38 3.17 12.09 20.20
C SER A 38 2.71 10.63 20.30
N LYS A 39 2.32 10.02 19.17
CA LYS A 39 1.78 8.67 19.11
C LYS A 39 2.88 7.64 18.83
N PRO A 40 2.72 6.39 19.29
CA PRO A 40 3.66 5.34 18.97
C PRO A 40 3.67 5.04 17.45
N PRO A 41 4.81 4.57 16.91
CA PRO A 41 4.92 4.20 15.51
C PRO A 41 3.86 3.16 15.10
N LYS A 42 3.15 3.42 14.00
CA LYS A 42 2.13 2.51 13.47
C LYS A 42 2.13 2.47 11.95
N LEU A 43 1.70 1.35 11.40
CA LEU A 43 1.45 1.22 9.97
C LEU A 43 0.12 1.90 9.60
N THR A 44 0.11 2.61 8.48
CA THR A 44 -1.05 3.43 8.06
C THR A 44 -1.82 2.84 6.90
N ALA A 45 -1.37 1.71 6.33
CA ALA A 45 -2.01 1.09 5.18
C ALA A 45 -1.76 -0.42 5.15
N PHE A 46 -2.69 -1.15 4.56
CA PHE A 46 -2.62 -2.59 4.35
C PHE A 46 -3.13 -2.95 2.95
N LEU A 47 -2.72 -4.11 2.44
CA LEU A 47 -3.19 -4.64 1.16
C LEU A 47 -3.99 -5.92 1.41
N GLY A 48 -5.24 -5.92 0.97
CA GLY A 48 -6.11 -7.09 0.97
C GLY A 48 -6.64 -7.42 -0.42
N TYR A 49 -7.30 -8.56 -0.52
CA TYR A 49 -7.90 -9.09 -1.74
C TYR A 49 -9.39 -9.31 -1.48
N LYS A 50 -10.25 -8.76 -2.33
CA LYS A 50 -11.70 -8.95 -2.20
C LYS A 50 -12.03 -10.41 -2.48
N ALA A 51 -12.52 -11.13 -1.47
CA ALA A 51 -12.91 -12.54 -1.57
C ALA A 51 -14.38 -12.69 -1.96
N GLY A 52 -15.23 -11.77 -1.51
CA GLY A 52 -16.66 -11.81 -1.80
C GLY A 52 -17.44 -10.74 -1.03
N MET A 53 -18.76 -10.93 -0.97
CA MET A 53 -19.68 -10.10 -0.21
C MET A 53 -20.72 -11.00 0.46
N THR A 54 -21.09 -10.68 1.69
CA THR A 54 -22.18 -11.34 2.43
C THR A 54 -23.01 -10.27 3.16
N HIS A 55 -24.00 -10.68 3.93
CA HIS A 55 -24.72 -9.82 4.86
C HIS A 55 -24.44 -10.27 6.30
N ILE A 56 -24.46 -9.33 7.24
CA ILE A 56 -24.45 -9.59 8.67
C ILE A 56 -25.73 -9.03 9.28
N VAL A 57 -26.16 -9.61 10.39
CA VAL A 57 -27.18 -9.02 11.25
C VAL A 57 -26.46 -8.37 12.42
N ARG A 58 -26.75 -7.10 12.70
CA ARG A 58 -26.25 -6.40 13.89
C ARG A 58 -27.31 -5.51 14.49
N GLU A 59 -27.24 -5.32 15.79
CA GLU A 59 -28.05 -4.33 16.50
C GLU A 59 -27.51 -2.91 16.24
N VAL A 60 -28.41 -1.97 15.96
CA VAL A 60 -28.03 -0.58 15.67
C VAL A 60 -28.02 0.28 16.94
N GLU A 61 -26.83 0.75 17.30
CA GLU A 61 -26.63 1.71 18.39
C GLU A 61 -26.52 3.15 17.84
N LYS A 62 -27.67 3.80 17.61
CA LYS A 62 -27.78 5.19 17.17
C LYS A 62 -28.98 5.88 17.82
N PRO A 63 -28.80 6.51 19.00
CA PRO A 63 -29.88 7.24 19.68
C PRO A 63 -30.56 8.25 18.75
N GLY A 64 -31.89 8.31 18.78
CA GLY A 64 -32.71 9.16 17.90
C GLY A 64 -33.09 8.54 16.55
N SER A 65 -32.52 7.38 16.18
CA SER A 65 -32.96 6.63 15.01
C SER A 65 -34.14 5.71 15.33
N LYS A 66 -35.10 5.57 14.40
CA LYS A 66 -36.17 4.55 14.47
C LYS A 66 -35.65 3.10 14.53
N LEU A 67 -34.39 2.90 14.12
CA LEU A 67 -33.69 1.62 14.10
C LEU A 67 -32.88 1.37 15.38
N HIS A 68 -32.83 2.32 16.33
CA HIS A 68 -32.07 2.13 17.56
C HIS A 68 -32.54 0.88 18.32
N LYS A 69 -31.59 0.04 18.75
CA LYS A 69 -31.83 -1.24 19.45
C LYS A 69 -32.65 -2.25 18.65
N LYS A 70 -32.57 -2.17 17.32
CA LYS A 70 -33.18 -3.16 16.41
C LYS A 70 -32.09 -3.82 15.58
N GLU A 71 -32.34 -5.07 15.23
CA GLU A 71 -31.53 -5.81 14.29
C GLU A 71 -31.72 -5.29 12.88
N THR A 72 -30.61 -5.09 12.16
CA THR A 72 -30.63 -4.73 10.75
C THR A 72 -29.64 -5.60 9.98
N CYS A 73 -30.06 -6.03 8.78
CA CYS A 73 -29.18 -6.70 7.83
C CYS A 73 -28.32 -5.68 7.09
N GLU A 74 -27.01 -5.70 7.32
CA GLU A 74 -26.04 -4.83 6.64
C GLU A 74 -25.17 -5.65 5.68
N ALA A 75 -24.97 -5.13 4.47
CA ALA A 75 -24.13 -5.78 3.47
C ALA A 75 -22.65 -5.51 3.76
N VAL A 76 -21.84 -6.57 3.83
CA VAL A 76 -20.41 -6.50 4.16
C VAL A 76 -19.54 -7.15 3.08
N THR A 77 -18.40 -6.55 2.81
CA THR A 77 -17.41 -7.10 1.88
C THR A 77 -16.36 -7.89 2.65
N ILE A 78 -16.13 -9.14 2.27
CA ILE A 78 -15.08 -9.97 2.85
C ILE A 78 -13.79 -9.71 2.09
N ILE A 79 -12.75 -9.30 2.82
CA ILE A 79 -11.41 -9.03 2.28
C ILE A 79 -10.43 -10.00 2.94
N GLU A 80 -9.86 -10.89 2.14
CA GLU A 80 -8.78 -11.77 2.57
C GLU A 80 -7.48 -10.96 2.67
N THR A 81 -6.84 -11.02 3.83
CA THR A 81 -5.71 -10.16 4.21
C THR A 81 -4.53 -11.02 4.67
N PRO A 82 -3.82 -11.70 3.75
CA PRO A 82 -2.66 -12.49 4.12
C PRO A 82 -1.59 -11.58 4.77
N PRO A 83 -0.81 -12.10 5.74
CA PRO A 83 0.25 -11.32 6.38
C PRO A 83 1.20 -10.68 5.35
N MET A 84 1.50 -9.40 5.55
CA MET A 84 2.45 -8.66 4.72
C MET A 84 3.87 -8.80 5.28
N VAL A 85 4.85 -8.96 4.40
CA VAL A 85 6.27 -8.98 4.78
C VAL A 85 6.88 -7.62 4.49
N VAL A 86 7.49 -7.04 5.52
CA VAL A 86 8.33 -5.86 5.42
C VAL A 86 9.69 -6.28 4.85
N VAL A 87 10.10 -5.63 3.76
CA VAL A 87 11.30 -6.00 3.00
C VAL A 87 12.28 -4.86 2.83
N GLY A 88 11.95 -3.67 3.32
CA GLY A 88 12.86 -2.52 3.28
C GLY A 88 12.20 -1.27 3.83
N VAL A 89 13.00 -0.20 3.88
CA VAL A 89 12.60 1.12 4.36
C VAL A 89 13.11 2.16 3.38
N VAL A 90 12.30 3.19 3.13
CA VAL A 90 12.60 4.33 2.27
C VAL A 90 12.48 5.61 3.08
N GLY A 91 13.54 6.41 3.04
CA GLY A 91 13.55 7.77 3.60
C GLY A 91 13.12 8.79 2.55
N TYR A 92 12.29 9.74 2.94
CA TYR A 92 11.91 10.88 2.12
C TYR A 92 12.33 12.20 2.77
N LEU A 93 12.96 13.05 1.98
CA LEU A 93 13.33 14.42 2.33
C LEU A 93 12.27 15.38 1.80
N LYS A 94 11.82 16.32 2.64
CA LYS A 94 10.96 17.42 2.22
C LYS A 94 11.80 18.46 1.48
N THR A 95 11.47 18.67 0.22
CA THR A 95 12.05 19.72 -0.64
C THR A 95 10.95 20.72 -1.01
N PRO A 96 11.28 21.92 -1.48
CA PRO A 96 10.29 22.89 -1.96
C PRO A 96 9.37 22.34 -3.06
N ARG A 97 9.84 21.35 -3.85
CA ARG A 97 9.08 20.68 -4.90
C ARG A 97 8.30 19.45 -4.41
N GLY A 98 8.28 19.18 -3.10
CA GLY A 98 7.62 18.03 -2.48
C GLY A 98 8.59 17.02 -1.88
N LEU A 99 8.12 15.80 -1.65
CA LEU A 99 8.93 14.73 -1.04
C LEU A 99 9.83 14.07 -2.10
N ARG A 100 11.14 14.07 -1.86
CA ARG A 100 12.13 13.36 -2.68
C ARG A 100 12.66 12.14 -1.93
N THR A 101 12.83 11.01 -2.61
CA THR A 101 13.47 9.83 -2.02
C THR A 101 14.93 10.11 -1.71
N LEU A 102 15.34 9.90 -0.45
CA LEU A 102 16.72 10.06 0.00
C LEU A 102 17.52 8.79 -0.30
N ASN A 103 17.12 7.68 0.31
CA ASN A 103 17.74 6.37 0.15
C ASN A 103 16.71 5.26 0.43
N THR A 104 17.06 4.04 0.03
CA THR A 104 16.27 2.83 0.27
C THR A 104 17.17 1.75 0.81
N VAL A 105 16.83 1.23 1.99
CA VAL A 105 17.51 0.10 2.62
C VAL A 105 16.61 -1.12 2.50
N TRP A 106 17.13 -2.23 1.99
CA TRP A 106 16.39 -3.48 1.85
C TRP A 106 16.82 -4.48 2.91
N ALA A 107 15.96 -5.42 3.27
CA ALA A 107 16.29 -6.53 4.16
C ALA A 107 17.32 -7.48 3.52
N GLN A 108 18.11 -8.15 4.36
CA GLN A 108 19.13 -9.12 3.92
C GLN A 108 18.50 -10.29 3.15
N HIS A 109 17.51 -10.94 3.77
CA HIS A 109 16.83 -12.10 3.23
C HIS A 109 15.52 -11.67 2.58
N LEU A 110 15.45 -11.83 1.26
CA LEU A 110 14.27 -11.47 0.47
C LEU A 110 13.63 -12.72 -0.10
N SER A 111 12.31 -12.84 0.10
CA SER A 111 11.52 -13.96 -0.40
C SER A 111 11.55 -14.05 -1.92
N GLU A 112 11.42 -15.27 -2.45
CA GLU A 112 11.30 -15.49 -3.90
C GLU A 112 10.08 -14.75 -4.49
N GLU A 113 8.98 -14.68 -3.74
CA GLU A 113 7.76 -13.98 -4.12
C GLU A 113 7.99 -12.48 -4.36
N LEU A 114 8.83 -11.85 -3.54
CA LEU A 114 9.23 -10.47 -3.78
C LEU A 114 10.11 -10.39 -5.03
N ARG A 115 11.13 -11.26 -5.16
CA ARG A 115 12.06 -11.27 -6.29
C ARG A 115 11.32 -11.43 -7.62
N ARG A 116 10.23 -12.20 -7.64
CA ARG A 116 9.35 -12.39 -8.80
C ARG A 116 8.74 -11.08 -9.33
N ARG A 117 8.49 -10.10 -8.46
CA ARG A 117 7.93 -8.79 -8.86
C ARG A 117 8.90 -7.94 -9.70
N PHE A 118 10.18 -8.26 -9.70
CA PHE A 118 11.21 -7.57 -10.49
C PHE A 118 11.39 -8.17 -11.90
N TYR A 119 10.67 -9.24 -12.23
CA TYR A 119 10.76 -9.89 -13.55
C TYR A 119 9.38 -10.03 -14.17
N LYS A 120 9.25 -9.63 -15.45
CA LYS A 120 8.06 -9.95 -16.24
C LYS A 120 7.99 -11.46 -16.54
N ASN A 121 9.12 -12.03 -16.98
CA ASN A 121 9.26 -13.45 -17.29
C ASN A 121 10.15 -14.16 -16.27
N TRP A 122 9.57 -14.53 -15.12
CA TRP A 122 10.31 -15.16 -14.02
C TRP A 122 11.02 -16.47 -14.43
N CYS A 123 10.30 -17.39 -15.07
CA CYS A 123 10.81 -18.73 -15.39
C CYS A 123 11.98 -18.71 -16.39
N LYS A 124 11.99 -17.75 -17.33
CA LYS A 124 13.06 -17.59 -18.32
C LYS A 124 14.22 -16.71 -17.83
N SER A 125 14.10 -16.12 -16.64
CA SER A 125 15.12 -15.21 -16.11
C SER A 125 16.22 -15.95 -15.36
N LYS A 126 17.41 -15.33 -15.27
CA LYS A 126 18.52 -15.82 -14.43
C LYS A 126 18.29 -15.61 -12.92
N LYS A 127 17.14 -15.02 -12.51
CA LYS A 127 16.76 -14.77 -11.10
C LYS A 127 17.91 -14.16 -10.27
N LYS A 128 18.56 -13.10 -10.75
CA LYS A 128 19.70 -12.42 -10.09
C LYS A 128 19.31 -11.17 -9.28
N ALA A 129 18.03 -10.85 -9.16
CA ALA A 129 17.58 -9.70 -8.36
C ALA A 129 18.05 -9.85 -6.90
N PHE A 130 18.63 -8.78 -6.36
CA PHE A 130 19.16 -8.65 -5.00
C PHE A 130 20.31 -9.57 -4.58
N THR A 131 20.85 -10.42 -5.47
CA THR A 131 21.95 -11.33 -5.07
C THR A 131 23.20 -10.59 -4.62
N LYS A 132 23.58 -9.51 -5.30
CA LYS A 132 24.71 -8.65 -4.88
C LYS A 132 24.40 -7.85 -3.61
N TYR A 133 23.14 -7.48 -3.41
CA TYR A 133 22.73 -6.68 -2.27
C TYR A 133 22.75 -7.51 -0.98
N SER A 134 22.25 -8.75 -1.02
CA SER A 134 22.29 -9.66 0.14
C SER A 134 23.72 -9.92 0.60
N LYS A 135 24.69 -10.02 -0.32
CA LYS A 135 26.12 -10.17 0.01
C LYS A 135 26.71 -8.99 0.78
N LYS A 136 26.13 -7.79 0.69
CA LYS A 136 26.58 -6.63 1.51
C LYS A 136 26.39 -6.87 3.00
N TYR A 137 25.45 -7.73 3.39
CA TYR A 137 25.26 -8.08 4.79
C TYR A 137 26.24 -9.15 5.29
N GLU A 138 27.01 -9.78 4.40
CA GLU A 138 28.03 -10.76 4.77
C GLU A 138 29.36 -10.07 5.11
N SER A 139 29.73 -9.01 4.36
CA SER A 139 30.94 -8.24 4.61
C SER A 139 30.75 -7.12 5.65
N ASP A 140 31.77 -6.86 6.45
CA ASP A 140 31.72 -5.82 7.48
C ASP A 140 31.66 -4.41 6.88
N GLU A 141 32.33 -4.17 5.75
CA GLU A 141 32.23 -2.92 5.00
C GLU A 141 30.81 -2.67 4.49
N GLY A 142 30.13 -3.71 4.01
CA GLY A 142 28.76 -3.60 3.51
C GLY A 142 27.75 -3.33 4.62
N LYS A 143 27.92 -3.96 5.80
CA LYS A 143 27.14 -3.65 7.00
C LYS A 143 27.33 -2.20 7.44
N LYS A 144 28.57 -1.68 7.41
CA LYS A 144 28.87 -0.27 7.70
C LYS A 144 28.18 0.69 6.71
N ASP A 145 28.18 0.39 5.40
CA ASP A 145 27.44 1.17 4.39
C ASP A 145 25.93 1.20 4.70
N ILE A 146 25.33 0.05 5.01
CA ILE A 146 23.91 -0.04 5.36
C ILE A 146 23.58 0.76 6.62
N GLN A 147 24.41 0.66 7.65
CA GLN A 147 24.26 1.41 8.89
C GLN A 147 24.36 2.92 8.65
N ALA A 148 25.35 3.35 7.86
CA ALA A 148 25.50 4.76 7.47
C ALA A 148 24.28 5.26 6.67
N GLN A 149 23.66 4.41 5.84
CA GLN A 149 22.41 4.75 5.14
C GLN A 149 21.24 4.90 6.12
N LEU A 150 21.12 4.03 7.12
CA LEU A 150 20.09 4.16 8.16
C LEU A 150 20.30 5.42 9.01
N GLU A 151 21.53 5.76 9.34
CA GLU A 151 21.85 7.00 10.07
C GLU A 151 21.54 8.25 9.26
N LYS A 152 21.88 8.27 7.95
CA LYS A 152 21.47 9.34 7.03
C LYS A 152 19.95 9.48 6.99
N MET A 153 19.22 8.36 7.02
CA MET A 153 17.75 8.38 7.06
C MET A 153 17.25 8.99 8.36
N LYS A 154 17.77 8.56 9.53
CA LYS A 154 17.39 9.14 10.83
C LYS A 154 17.66 10.64 10.90
N LYS A 155 18.78 11.11 10.33
CA LYS A 155 19.19 12.51 10.38
C LYS A 155 18.39 13.43 9.43
N TYR A 156 18.14 12.99 8.20
CA TYR A 156 17.62 13.88 7.15
C TYR A 156 16.20 13.52 6.67
N ALA A 157 15.71 12.31 6.90
CA ALA A 157 14.39 11.94 6.40
C ALA A 157 13.29 12.59 7.25
N SER A 158 12.47 13.40 6.59
CA SER A 158 11.25 13.96 7.17
C SER A 158 10.11 12.94 7.26
N VAL A 159 10.11 11.93 6.37
CA VAL A 159 9.08 10.89 6.32
C VAL A 159 9.76 9.57 6.04
N VAL A 160 9.46 8.55 6.85
CA VAL A 160 9.95 7.19 6.66
C VAL A 160 8.80 6.30 6.20
N ARG A 161 9.03 5.49 5.17
CA ARG A 161 8.05 4.52 4.68
C ARG A 161 8.64 3.13 4.61
N VAL A 162 7.85 2.17 5.04
CA VAL A 162 8.22 0.76 4.92
C VAL A 162 7.78 0.22 3.56
N LEU A 163 8.68 -0.51 2.90
CA LEU A 163 8.37 -1.31 1.72
C LEU A 163 7.88 -2.67 2.20
N ALA A 164 6.63 -2.98 1.88
CA ALA A 164 6.02 -4.25 2.23
C ALA A 164 5.37 -4.91 1.01
N HIS A 165 5.36 -6.23 0.98
CA HIS A 165 4.66 -7.01 -0.03
C HIS A 165 3.70 -8.02 0.59
N THR A 166 2.64 -8.33 -0.15
CA THR A 166 1.68 -9.39 0.17
C THR A 166 2.23 -10.78 -0.16
N GLN A 167 1.80 -11.78 0.63
CA GLN A 167 2.10 -13.20 0.43
C GLN A 167 0.96 -13.92 -0.31
N ILE A 168 0.91 -13.77 -1.63
CA ILE A 168 -0.22 -14.26 -2.44
C ILE A 168 -0.27 -15.79 -2.46
N ARG A 169 0.89 -16.48 -2.38
CA ARG A 169 0.94 -17.95 -2.42
C ARG A 169 0.22 -18.62 -1.25
N LYS A 170 0.03 -17.91 -0.14
CA LYS A 170 -0.74 -18.42 1.01
C LYS A 170 -2.23 -18.44 0.77
N MET A 171 -2.72 -17.64 -0.17
CA MET A 171 -4.13 -17.60 -0.53
C MET A 171 -4.45 -18.77 -1.45
N LYS A 172 -5.53 -19.51 -1.14
CA LYS A 172 -6.02 -20.59 -1.99
C LYS A 172 -6.95 -20.00 -3.06
N GLY A 173 -6.92 -20.54 -4.28
CA GLY A 173 -7.81 -20.14 -5.37
C GLY A 173 -7.29 -19.02 -6.31
N LEU A 174 -6.19 -18.34 -5.96
CA LEU A 174 -5.51 -17.41 -6.88
C LEU A 174 -4.38 -18.12 -7.64
N LYS A 175 -4.35 -17.96 -8.97
CA LYS A 175 -3.30 -18.54 -9.83
C LYS A 175 -1.96 -17.82 -9.72
N GLN A 176 -1.95 -16.62 -9.14
CA GLN A 176 -0.73 -15.80 -9.03
C GLN A 176 0.22 -16.38 -7.97
N LYS A 177 1.45 -16.66 -8.40
CA LYS A 177 2.56 -17.12 -7.56
C LYS A 177 3.52 -15.99 -7.17
#